data_AF-A0A6I5NZZ6-F1
#
_entry.id   AF-A0A6I5NZZ6-F1
#
_cell.length_a   1.000
_cell.length_b   1.000
_cell.length_c   1.000
_cell.angle_alpha   90.00
_cell.angle_beta   90.00
_cell.angle_gamma   90.00
#
_symmetry.space_group_name_H-M   'P 1'
#
loop_
_entity.id
_entity.type
_entity.pdbx_description
1 polymer ?
#
loop_
_entity_poly.entity_id
_entity_poly.type
_entity_poly.pdbx_seq_one_letter_code
_entity_poly.pdbx_strand_id
1 'polypeptide(L)'
;MVLGRGSLAEQTRAQAAVQLWQAKRAPVILTTGRGEAARLSAHITQLGVPLRAQLIEPNARTTEENAVRSFDLLHTIGVNRLILITDQPHMLRSVLTFQSFGFQVIPHPVTISPSLPAIEETALALREYVGLVSYALIGRFQPRTVSVAVLETPLINWRTGTARQISSQLP
;
A
#
# COMPACT_ATOMS: atom_id res chain seq x y z
N MET A 1 3.94 1.86 3.68
CA MET A 1 3.70 1.48 2.29
C MET A 1 3.60 2.74 1.45
N VAL A 2 4.33 2.80 0.35
CA VAL A 2 4.41 3.96 -0.55
C VAL A 2 3.80 3.59 -1.89
N LEU A 3 2.80 4.36 -2.31
CA LEU A 3 2.16 4.23 -3.62
C LEU A 3 2.82 5.17 -4.65
N GLY A 4 3.14 4.64 -5.83
CA GLY A 4 3.55 5.43 -6.99
C GLY A 4 2.38 6.07 -7.75
N ARG A 5 2.59 7.29 -8.28
CA ARG A 5 1.65 8.06 -9.12
C ARG A 5 2.32 9.07 -10.08
N GLY A 6 3.61 8.93 -10.34
CA GLY A 6 4.42 9.84 -11.15
C GLY A 6 5.46 10.59 -10.33
N SER A 7 6.31 11.36 -11.01
CA SER A 7 7.48 12.04 -10.44
C SER A 7 7.15 13.22 -9.51
N LEU A 8 5.94 13.79 -9.59
CA LEU A 8 5.59 15.08 -8.95
C LEU A 8 5.66 15.10 -7.42
N ALA A 9 5.65 13.93 -6.76
CA ALA A 9 5.83 13.83 -5.30
C ALA A 9 6.68 12.62 -4.88
N GLU A 10 7.49 12.08 -5.79
CA GLU A 10 8.29 10.88 -5.56
C GLU A 10 9.25 11.05 -4.37
N GLN A 11 9.96 12.19 -4.32
CA GLN A 11 10.89 12.50 -3.25
C GLN A 11 10.20 12.70 -1.89
N THR A 12 9.09 13.45 -1.87
CA THR A 12 8.32 13.71 -0.64
C THR A 12 7.77 12.41 -0.05
N ARG A 13 7.25 11.52 -0.89
CA ARG A 13 6.77 10.19 -0.45
C ARG A 13 7.89 9.32 0.11
N ALA A 14 9.05 9.31 -0.54
CA ALA A 14 10.22 8.57 -0.05
C ALA A 14 10.72 9.12 1.29
N GLN A 15 10.84 10.44 1.44
CA GLN A 15 11.24 11.08 2.69
C GLN A 15 10.27 10.76 3.83
N ALA A 16 8.96 10.87 3.60
CA ALA A 16 7.95 10.50 4.59
C ALA A 16 8.07 9.03 5.00
N ALA A 17 8.31 8.13 4.04
CA ALA A 17 8.51 6.70 4.33
C ALA A 17 9.75 6.45 5.20
N VAL A 18 10.86 7.12 4.89
CA VAL A 18 12.12 7.02 5.65
C VAL A 18 11.94 7.56 7.06
N GLN A 19 11.28 8.72 7.23
CA GLN A 19 11.00 9.31 8.54
C GLN A 19 10.17 8.35 9.42
N LEU A 20 9.12 7.75 8.86
CA LEU A 20 8.29 6.77 9.57
C LEU A 20 9.08 5.52 9.96
N TRP A 21 9.96 5.04 9.07
CA TRP A 21 10.82 3.89 9.36
C TRP A 21 11.85 4.20 10.46
N GLN A 22 12.52 5.35 10.38
CA GLN A 22 13.48 5.82 11.39
C GLN A 22 12.80 6.01 12.75
N ALA A 23 11.56 6.52 12.77
CA ALA A 23 10.72 6.63 13.97
C ALA A 23 10.15 5.27 14.45
N LYS A 24 10.60 4.15 13.86
CA LYS A 24 10.18 2.78 14.20
C LYS A 24 8.67 2.56 14.13
N ARG A 25 7.97 3.32 13.27
CA ARG A 25 6.51 3.18 13.07
C ARG A 25 6.15 1.99 12.20
N ALA A 26 7.08 1.54 11.34
CA ALA A 26 6.94 0.34 10.53
C ALA A 26 8.31 -0.32 10.35
N PRO A 27 8.43 -1.66 10.48
CA PRO A 27 9.70 -2.37 10.31
C PRO A 27 10.12 -2.54 8.84
N VAL A 28 9.16 -2.45 7.91
CA VAL A 28 9.34 -2.70 6.48
C VAL A 28 8.66 -1.61 5.67
N ILE A 29 9.31 -1.17 4.58
CA ILE A 29 8.75 -0.25 3.59
C ILE A 29 8.46 -1.03 2.30
N LEU A 30 7.18 -1.12 1.92
CA LEU A 30 6.78 -1.60 0.60
C LEU A 30 6.62 -0.42 -0.37
N THR A 31 7.30 -0.46 -1.52
CA THR A 31 7.05 0.42 -2.66
C THR A 31 6.31 -0.35 -3.75
N THR A 32 5.29 0.26 -4.37
CA THR A 32 4.50 -0.37 -5.44
C THR A 32 4.24 0.58 -6.60
N GLY A 33 4.15 0.04 -7.81
CA GLY A 33 3.83 0.77 -9.03
C GLY A 33 4.85 0.60 -10.15
N ARG A 34 4.35 0.41 -11.37
CA ARG A 34 5.16 0.16 -12.57
C ARG A 34 6.05 1.33 -12.91
N GLY A 35 7.36 1.05 -13.00
CA GLY A 35 8.37 2.05 -13.32
C GLY A 35 8.69 3.03 -12.19
N GLU A 36 8.06 2.90 -11.03
CA GLU A 36 8.23 3.80 -9.88
C GLU A 36 8.70 3.10 -8.62
N ALA A 37 8.21 1.89 -8.35
CA ALA A 37 8.56 1.14 -7.14
C ALA A 37 10.08 0.98 -6.97
N ALA A 38 10.77 0.65 -8.07
CA ALA A 38 12.22 0.49 -8.09
C ALA A 38 12.96 1.81 -7.87
N ARG A 39 12.51 2.91 -8.49
CA ARG A 39 13.10 4.25 -8.31
C ARG A 39 12.92 4.77 -6.88
N LEU A 40 11.71 4.63 -6.33
CA LEU A 40 11.41 4.94 -4.93
C LEU A 40 12.28 4.12 -3.98
N SER A 41 12.41 2.81 -4.20
CA SER A 41 13.25 1.96 -3.35
C SER A 41 14.74 2.32 -3.44
N ALA A 42 15.24 2.62 -4.64
CA ALA A 42 16.61 3.10 -4.81
C ALA A 42 16.84 4.40 -4.03
N HIS A 43 15.90 5.35 -4.10
CA HIS A 43 16.00 6.60 -3.35
C HIS A 43 15.90 6.40 -1.83
N ILE A 44 14.98 5.54 -1.36
CA ILE A 44 14.86 5.13 0.05
C ILE A 44 16.17 4.48 0.55
N THR A 45 16.84 3.70 -0.31
CA THR A 45 18.15 3.10 -0.01
C THR A 45 19.25 4.16 0.13
N GLN A 46 19.27 5.15 -0.76
CA GLN A 46 20.20 6.29 -0.68
C GLN A 46 20.00 7.11 0.61
N LEU A 47 18.76 7.18 1.11
CA LEU A 47 18.41 7.84 2.37
C LEU A 47 18.73 6.99 3.63
N GLY A 48 19.38 5.83 3.47
CA GLY A 48 19.94 5.04 4.57
C GLY A 48 19.09 3.87 5.05
N VAL A 49 17.97 3.56 4.38
CA VAL A 49 17.17 2.37 4.71
C VAL A 49 17.77 1.14 4.01
N PRO A 50 18.17 0.08 4.73
CA PRO A 50 18.78 -1.08 4.10
C PRO A 50 17.77 -1.88 3.27
N LEU A 51 18.21 -2.54 2.20
CA LEU A 51 17.33 -3.35 1.32
C LEU A 51 16.55 -4.44 2.06
N ARG A 52 17.11 -5.02 3.14
CA ARG A 52 16.41 -6.01 3.99
C ARG A 52 15.16 -5.46 4.68
N ALA A 53 15.01 -4.15 4.77
CA ALA A 53 13.83 -3.48 5.34
C ALA A 53 12.89 -2.96 4.24
N GLN A 54 13.09 -3.37 2.98
CA GLN A 54 12.32 -2.93 1.84
C GLN A 54 11.71 -4.12 1.10
N LEU A 55 10.50 -3.92 0.59
CA LEU A 55 9.84 -4.79 -0.36
C LEU A 55 9.49 -3.95 -1.60
N ILE A 56 9.59 -4.56 -2.78
CA ILE A 56 9.38 -3.86 -4.05
C ILE A 56 8.35 -4.64 -4.86
N GLU A 57 7.29 -3.96 -5.27
CA GLU A 57 6.28 -4.47 -6.19
C GLU A 57 6.30 -3.60 -7.47
N PRO A 58 6.97 -4.04 -8.56
CA PRO A 58 7.23 -3.19 -9.71
C PRO A 58 6.19 -3.31 -10.84
N ASN A 59 5.09 -4.04 -10.67
CA ASN A 59 4.22 -4.42 -11.78
C ASN A 59 2.86 -3.73 -11.77
N ALA A 60 2.36 -3.25 -10.63
CA ALA A 60 1.05 -2.65 -10.54
C ALA A 60 0.89 -1.39 -11.41
N ARG A 61 -0.24 -1.29 -12.11
CA ARG A 61 -0.59 -0.19 -13.01
C ARG A 61 -1.77 0.64 -12.50
N THR A 62 -2.51 0.10 -11.55
CA THR A 62 -3.71 0.72 -10.98
C THR A 62 -3.68 0.67 -9.46
N THR A 63 -4.51 1.50 -8.80
CA THR A 63 -4.65 1.47 -7.33
C THR A 63 -5.17 0.13 -6.82
N GLU A 64 -6.02 -0.54 -7.59
CA GLU A 64 -6.50 -1.89 -7.27
C GLU A 64 -5.39 -2.93 -7.41
N GLU A 65 -4.62 -2.90 -8.50
CA GLU A 65 -3.46 -3.79 -8.67
C GLU A 65 -2.41 -3.57 -7.58
N ASN A 66 -2.18 -2.31 -7.17
CA ASN A 66 -1.33 -1.99 -6.03
C ASN A 66 -1.84 -2.71 -4.77
N ALA A 67 -3.15 -2.65 -4.49
CA ALA A 67 -3.73 -3.26 -3.30
C ALA A 67 -3.67 -4.78 -3.34
N VAL A 68 -4.03 -5.42 -4.46
CA VAL A 68 -3.98 -6.88 -4.65
C VAL A 68 -2.54 -7.39 -4.49
N ARG A 69 -1.60 -6.83 -5.23
CA ARG A 69 -0.21 -7.32 -5.22
C ARG A 69 0.48 -7.04 -3.89
N SER A 70 0.10 -5.95 -3.23
CA SER A 70 0.58 -5.66 -1.87
C SER A 70 -0.02 -6.59 -0.85
N PHE A 71 -1.27 -7.02 -1.02
CA PHE A 71 -1.87 -8.07 -0.21
C PHE A 71 -1.06 -9.36 -0.29
N ASP A 72 -0.75 -9.83 -1.51
CA ASP A 72 0.03 -11.06 -1.69
C ASP A 72 1.41 -10.99 -1.01
N LEU A 73 2.09 -9.83 -1.11
CA LEU A 73 3.41 -9.64 -0.50
C LEU A 73 3.36 -9.46 1.03
N LEU A 74 2.38 -8.73 1.56
CA LEU A 74 2.32 -8.41 2.98
C LEU A 74 1.65 -9.52 3.79
N HIS A 75 0.68 -10.24 3.21
CA HIS A 75 -0.02 -11.30 3.90
C HIS A 75 0.88 -12.52 4.15
N THR A 76 1.77 -12.84 3.21
CA THR A 76 2.75 -13.93 3.36
C THR A 76 3.72 -13.73 4.53
N ILE A 77 3.91 -12.48 4.98
CA ILE A 77 4.72 -12.12 6.15
C ILE A 77 3.87 -11.74 7.38
N GLY A 78 2.55 -11.99 7.34
CA GLY A 78 1.63 -11.76 8.46
C GLY A 78 1.29 -10.29 8.71
N VAL A 79 1.49 -9.41 7.73
CA VAL A 79 1.17 -7.97 7.85
C VAL A 79 -0.25 -7.71 7.35
N ASN A 80 -1.11 -7.26 8.26
CA ASN A 80 -2.50 -6.88 7.98
C ASN A 80 -2.79 -5.39 8.26
N ARG A 81 -1.83 -4.66 8.84
CA ARG A 81 -1.92 -3.24 9.17
C ARG A 81 -0.79 -2.49 8.47
N LEU A 82 -1.12 -1.38 7.82
CA LEU A 82 -0.15 -0.58 7.08
C LEU A 82 -0.37 0.91 7.28
N ILE A 83 0.72 1.67 7.19
CA ILE A 83 0.68 3.12 7.00
C ILE A 83 0.72 3.37 5.49
N LEU A 84 -0.30 4.01 4.96
CA LEU A 84 -0.43 4.28 3.52
C LEU A 84 0.04 5.69 3.20
N ILE A 85 1.09 5.79 2.40
CA ILE A 85 1.71 7.05 1.98
C ILE A 85 1.37 7.27 0.51
N THR A 86 0.54 8.26 0.26
CA THR A 86 0.18 8.77 -1.07
C THR A 86 -0.27 10.22 -0.93
N ASP A 87 -0.56 10.85 -2.04
CA ASP A 87 -0.93 12.25 -2.18
C ASP A 87 -2.38 12.51 -1.72
N GLN A 88 -2.63 13.70 -1.19
CA GLN A 88 -3.88 14.04 -0.49
C GLN A 88 -5.17 13.78 -1.31
N PRO A 89 -5.26 14.12 -2.61
CA PRO A 89 -6.45 13.81 -3.43
C PRO A 89 -6.67 12.30 -3.61
N HIS A 90 -5.62 11.49 -3.55
CA HIS A 90 -5.69 10.05 -3.76
C HIS A 90 -5.73 9.21 -2.49
N MET A 91 -5.65 9.86 -1.34
CA MET A 91 -5.69 9.17 -0.07
C MET A 91 -7.00 8.43 0.13
N LEU A 92 -8.15 9.07 -0.07
CA LEU A 92 -9.44 8.45 0.24
C LEU A 92 -9.72 7.21 -0.64
N ARG A 93 -9.52 7.33 -1.96
CA ARG A 93 -9.65 6.18 -2.88
C ARG A 93 -8.73 5.04 -2.45
N SER A 94 -7.48 5.34 -2.15
CA SER A 94 -6.50 4.31 -1.78
C SER A 94 -6.84 3.68 -0.45
N VAL A 95 -7.26 4.44 0.56
CA VAL A 95 -7.72 3.91 1.85
C VAL A 95 -8.85 2.91 1.65
N LEU A 96 -9.89 3.30 0.90
CA LEU A 96 -11.06 2.45 0.68
C LEU A 96 -10.72 1.19 -0.10
N THR A 97 -9.89 1.29 -1.14
CA THR A 97 -9.42 0.12 -1.90
C THR A 97 -8.63 -0.82 -1.00
N PHE A 98 -7.67 -0.33 -0.24
CA PHE A 98 -6.85 -1.20 0.62
C PHE A 98 -7.67 -1.83 1.76
N GLN A 99 -8.62 -1.09 2.33
CA GLN A 99 -9.57 -1.63 3.32
C GLN A 99 -10.46 -2.72 2.72
N SER A 100 -10.90 -2.60 1.46
CA SER A 100 -11.72 -3.64 0.82
C SER A 100 -10.97 -4.95 0.57
N PHE A 101 -9.63 -4.93 0.58
CA PHE A 101 -8.77 -6.12 0.56
C PHE A 101 -8.36 -6.61 1.96
N GLY A 102 -8.98 -6.08 3.03
CA GLY A 102 -8.79 -6.57 4.40
C GLY A 102 -7.63 -5.92 5.17
N PHE A 103 -7.01 -4.86 4.65
CA PHE A 103 -6.00 -4.13 5.41
C PHE A 103 -6.62 -3.18 6.43
N GLN A 104 -5.99 -3.09 7.60
CA GLN A 104 -6.15 -1.96 8.51
C GLN A 104 -5.24 -0.82 8.06
N VAL A 105 -5.84 0.21 7.45
CA VAL A 105 -5.09 1.30 6.82
C VAL A 105 -5.00 2.51 7.75
N ILE A 106 -3.77 2.98 8.00
CA ILE A 106 -3.48 4.26 8.64
C ILE A 106 -3.07 5.25 7.55
N PRO A 107 -3.89 6.27 7.21
CA PRO A 107 -3.55 7.22 6.15
C PRO A 107 -2.42 8.16 6.58
N HIS A 108 -1.49 8.43 5.68
CA HIS A 108 -0.42 9.42 5.85
C HIS A 108 -0.25 10.22 4.55
N PRO A 109 -1.11 11.24 4.32
CA PRO A 109 -1.10 11.99 3.07
C PRO A 109 0.15 12.86 2.98
N VAL A 110 0.75 12.92 1.81
CA VAL A 110 1.77 13.93 1.49
C VAL A 110 1.16 15.02 0.63
N THR A 111 1.53 16.27 0.91
CA THR A 111 1.09 17.42 0.13
C THR A 111 1.93 17.50 -1.15
N ILE A 112 1.28 17.53 -2.31
CA ILE A 112 1.93 17.93 -3.56
C ILE A 112 2.02 19.46 -3.50
N SER A 113 3.21 20.03 -3.69
CA SER A 113 3.39 21.49 -3.69
C SER A 113 2.44 22.11 -4.73
N PRO A 114 1.61 23.10 -4.38
CA PRO A 114 0.55 23.60 -5.25
C PRO A 114 1.16 24.49 -6.32
N SER A 115 1.37 23.95 -7.52
CA SER A 115 1.49 24.75 -8.74
C SER A 115 0.14 24.92 -9.46
N LEU A 116 -0.96 24.40 -8.89
CA LEU A 116 -2.31 24.59 -9.40
C LEU A 116 -3.08 25.64 -8.57
N PRO A 117 -3.87 26.53 -9.21
CA PRO A 117 -4.64 27.55 -8.52
C PRO A 117 -5.70 26.91 -7.59
N ALA A 118 -5.76 27.40 -6.35
CA ALA A 118 -6.48 26.81 -5.21
C ALA A 118 -7.99 26.53 -5.39
N ILE A 119 -8.64 27.17 -6.37
CA ILE A 119 -10.08 27.02 -6.65
C ILE A 119 -10.36 25.74 -7.45
N GLU A 120 -9.44 25.32 -8.34
CA GLU A 120 -9.61 24.10 -9.15
C GLU A 120 -9.33 22.83 -8.34
N GLU A 121 -8.36 22.87 -7.42
CA GLU A 121 -8.12 21.77 -6.46
C GLU A 121 -9.32 21.55 -5.53
N THR A 122 -9.95 22.62 -5.07
CA THR A 122 -11.11 22.55 -4.16
C THR A 122 -12.35 22.00 -4.88
N ALA A 123 -12.61 22.43 -6.12
CA ALA A 123 -13.74 21.97 -6.91
C ALA A 123 -13.61 20.49 -7.34
N LEU A 124 -12.38 20.03 -7.65
CA LEU A 124 -12.12 18.65 -8.02
C LEU A 124 -12.20 17.71 -6.81
N ALA A 125 -11.60 18.09 -5.67
CA ALA A 125 -11.71 17.34 -4.42
C ALA A 125 -13.16 17.21 -3.93
N LEU A 126 -13.96 18.27 -4.08
CA LEU A 126 -15.38 18.26 -3.73
C LEU A 126 -16.21 17.37 -4.67
N ARG A 127 -15.91 17.36 -5.98
CA ARG A 127 -16.60 16.51 -6.96
C ARG A 127 -16.30 15.02 -6.74
N GLU A 128 -15.08 14.70 -6.35
CA GLU A 128 -14.70 13.34 -5.96
C GLU A 128 -15.34 12.92 -4.62
N TYR A 129 -15.47 13.85 -3.67
CA TYR A 129 -16.18 13.63 -2.39
C TYR A 129 -17.67 13.29 -2.58
N VAL A 130 -18.36 13.97 -3.50
CA VAL A 130 -19.76 13.66 -3.87
C VAL A 130 -19.87 12.28 -4.54
N GLY A 131 -18.87 11.89 -5.33
CA GLY A 131 -18.77 10.53 -5.89
C GLY A 131 -18.67 9.44 -4.81
N LEU A 132 -17.96 9.70 -3.73
CA LEU A 132 -17.77 8.74 -2.63
C LEU A 132 -19.03 8.57 -1.76
N VAL A 133 -19.76 9.65 -1.50
CA VAL A 133 -21.05 9.59 -0.79
C VAL A 133 -22.10 8.84 -1.63
N SER A 134 -22.14 9.05 -2.95
CA SER A 134 -23.07 8.32 -3.82
C SER A 134 -22.76 6.82 -3.90
N TYR A 135 -21.48 6.41 -3.91
CA TYR A 135 -21.09 5.00 -3.88
C TYR A 135 -21.41 4.31 -2.54
N ALA A 136 -21.34 5.04 -1.43
CA ALA A 136 -21.77 4.56 -0.11
C ALA A 136 -23.28 4.31 -0.07
N LEU A 137 -24.08 5.22 -0.62
CA LEU A 137 -25.54 5.10 -0.70
C LEU A 137 -25.99 3.96 -1.63
N ILE A 138 -25.21 3.62 -2.66
CA ILE A 138 -25.49 2.53 -3.60
C ILE A 138 -25.05 1.13 -3.05
N GLY A 139 -24.45 1.07 -1.86
CA GLY A 139 -24.21 -0.20 -1.15
C GLY A 139 -23.02 -1.03 -1.64
N ARG A 140 -22.04 -0.42 -2.32
CA ARG A 140 -20.87 -1.13 -2.89
C ARG A 140 -19.78 -1.53 -1.89
N PHE A 141 -19.93 -1.23 -0.60
CA PHE A 141 -18.95 -1.56 0.46
C PHE A 141 -19.20 -2.92 1.13
N GLN A 142 -19.99 -3.81 0.54
CA GLN A 142 -20.14 -5.15 1.09
C GLN A 142 -18.83 -5.96 0.97
N PRO A 143 -18.46 -6.73 2.00
CA PRO A 143 -17.28 -7.58 1.97
C PRO A 143 -17.41 -8.59 0.83
N ARG A 144 -16.43 -8.60 -0.08
CA ARG A 144 -16.35 -9.62 -1.14
C ARG A 144 -15.61 -10.82 -0.60
N THR A 145 -16.28 -11.98 -0.59
CA THR A 145 -15.68 -13.25 -0.21
C THR A 145 -14.63 -13.63 -1.26
N VAL A 146 -13.34 -13.55 -0.90
CA VAL A 146 -12.27 -14.13 -1.71
C VAL A 146 -12.23 -15.62 -1.40
N SER A 147 -12.49 -16.47 -2.39
CA SER A 147 -12.46 -17.92 -2.24
C SER A 147 -11.02 -18.39 -2.01
N VAL A 148 -10.75 -18.95 -0.84
CA VAL A 148 -9.44 -19.51 -0.43
C VAL A 148 -9.30 -20.89 -1.06
N ALA A 149 -9.06 -20.94 -2.38
CA ALA A 149 -8.92 -22.20 -3.12
C ALA A 149 -7.46 -22.54 -3.52
N VAL A 150 -6.46 -21.82 -2.99
CA VAL A 150 -5.04 -22.10 -3.30
C VAL A 150 -4.24 -22.18 -2.00
N LEU A 151 -4.43 -23.26 -1.25
CA LEU A 151 -3.61 -23.64 -0.10
C LEU A 151 -3.04 -25.04 -0.31
N GLU A 152 -2.10 -25.20 -1.25
CA GLU A 152 -1.21 -26.37 -1.30
C GLU A 152 0.23 -25.95 -1.63
N THR A 153 0.76 -24.95 -0.90
CA THR A 153 2.19 -24.65 -0.96
C THR A 153 2.76 -24.53 0.46
N PRO A 154 3.84 -25.25 0.80
CA PRO A 154 4.38 -25.25 2.15
C PRO A 154 4.90 -23.86 2.56
N LEU A 155 4.50 -23.41 3.75
CA LEU A 155 4.94 -22.14 4.32
C LEU A 155 6.40 -22.23 4.78
N ILE A 156 7.25 -21.39 4.19
CA ILE A 156 8.65 -21.22 4.59
C ILE A 156 8.72 -20.26 5.79
N ASN A 157 9.34 -20.69 6.89
CA ASN A 157 9.58 -19.82 8.04
C ASN A 157 10.72 -18.84 7.74
N TRP A 158 10.36 -17.61 7.37
CA TRP A 158 11.30 -16.55 6.96
C TRP A 158 12.30 -16.13 8.06
N ARG A 159 12.05 -16.47 9.34
CA ARG A 159 12.97 -16.17 10.45
C ARG A 159 14.11 -17.16 10.60
N THR A 160 13.94 -18.40 10.13
CA THR A 160 14.87 -19.50 10.39
C THR A 160 15.30 -20.26 9.14
N GLY A 161 14.69 -19.98 7.97
CA GLY A 161 14.99 -20.67 6.71
C GLY A 161 14.54 -22.13 6.67
N THR A 162 13.75 -22.58 7.65
CA THR A 162 13.31 -23.98 7.76
C THR A 162 11.85 -24.14 7.34
N ALA A 163 11.58 -25.14 6.50
CA ALA A 163 10.22 -25.54 6.13
C ALA A 163 9.62 -26.41 7.26
N ARG A 164 8.38 -26.11 7.67
CA ARG A 164 7.65 -26.92 8.64
C ARG A 164 6.39 -27.48 7.98
N GLN A 165 6.30 -28.80 7.88
CA GLN A 165 5.12 -29.49 7.39
C GLN A 165 4.13 -29.63 8.56
N ILE A 166 2.93 -29.06 8.44
CA ILE A 166 1.85 -29.28 9.41
C ILE A 166 1.10 -30.52 8.95
N SER A 167 1.30 -31.63 9.65
CA SER A 167 0.49 -32.85 9.47
C SER A 167 -0.78 -32.70 10.29
N SER A 168 -1.92 -32.54 9.63
CA SER A 168 -3.23 -32.63 10.28
C SER A 168 -3.62 -34.11 10.41
N GLN A 169 -3.35 -34.72 11.56
CA GLN A 169 -4.14 -35.86 12.01
C GLN A 169 -5.38 -35.32 12.71
N LEU A 170 -6.55 -35.54 12.10
CA LEU A 170 -7.85 -35.36 12.74
C LEU A 170 -8.28 -36.70 13.37
N PRO A 171 -8.76 -36.73 14.63
CA PRO A 171 -9.50 -37.87 15.16
C PRO A 171 -10.91 -37.96 14.55
#